data_AF-X1G9J7-F1
#
_entry.id   AF-X1G9J7-F1
#
_cell.length_a   1.000
_cell.length_b   1.000
_cell.length_c   1.000
_cell.angle_alpha   90.00
_cell.angle_beta   90.00
_cell.angle_gamma   90.00
#
_symmetry.space_group_name_H-M   'P 1'
#
loop_
_entity.id
_entity.type
_entity.pdbx_description
1 polymer ?
#
loop_
_entity_poly.entity_id
_entity_poly.type
_entity_poly.pdbx_seq_one_letter_code
_entity_poly.pdbx_strand_id
1 'polypeptide(L)'
;AFSSNCDYALILDDLNKSFELKECYKKFYFSCRHTHAAIDAALYLKKKENIIPENIKEIKVTTYPAALKLTQKEKMPEDEAGTRFNLAFAVSLALVKGNAGINEFSAENVKDQQISDLFNKVKLISDSSFESKENNIRGAEVEIISKDNTRLKKRVLLPKGEPENPATKQELYDKYYSCIGNFWTIDKKEEVWKCIQDLENIDNIKILMDLITKCNNFE
;
A
#
# COMPACT_ATOMS: atom_id res chain seq x y z
N ALA A 1 19.16 14.87 2.41
CA ALA A 1 19.50 13.46 2.69
C ALA A 1 20.99 13.18 2.50
N PHE A 2 21.64 13.76 1.47
CA PHE A 2 23.11 13.70 1.35
C PHE A 2 23.66 15.11 1.14
N SER A 3 24.40 15.60 2.13
CA SER A 3 25.13 16.87 2.13
C SER A 3 26.52 16.57 2.66
N SER A 4 27.55 17.22 2.12
CA SER A 4 28.92 17.15 2.66
C SER A 4 29.06 17.90 3.99
N ASN A 5 28.07 18.73 4.34
CA ASN A 5 28.07 19.56 5.54
C ASN A 5 27.00 19.07 6.52
N CYS A 6 27.38 18.96 7.80
CA CYS A 6 26.49 18.64 8.92
C CYS A 6 26.06 19.95 9.60
N ASP A 7 24.76 20.20 9.64
CA ASP A 7 24.18 21.33 10.38
C ASP A 7 23.55 20.82 11.68
N TYR A 8 24.28 20.98 12.78
CA TYR A 8 23.84 20.52 14.10
C TYR A 8 22.62 21.29 14.62
N ALA A 9 22.43 22.55 14.21
CA ALA A 9 21.27 23.32 14.65
C ALA A 9 19.98 22.71 14.09
N LEU A 10 19.99 22.30 12.82
CA LEU A 10 18.87 21.58 12.19
C LEU A 10 18.63 20.19 12.80
N ILE A 11 19.68 19.47 13.21
CA ILE A 11 19.56 18.13 13.80
C ILE A 11 18.95 18.18 15.21
N LEU A 12 19.35 19.18 15.99
CA LEU A 12 18.90 19.35 17.37
C LEU A 12 17.63 20.19 17.47
N ASP A 13 17.13 20.70 16.34
CA ASP A 13 15.90 21.47 16.29
C ASP A 13 14.73 20.62 16.81
N ASP A 14 13.91 21.23 17.66
CA ASP A 14 12.75 20.60 18.32
C ASP A 14 12.98 19.26 19.04
N LEU A 15 14.23 18.97 19.43
CA LEU A 15 14.55 17.85 20.31
C LEU A 15 13.71 17.92 21.60
N ASN A 16 13.13 16.78 22.00
CA ASN A 16 12.17 16.64 23.11
C ASN A 16 10.83 17.39 22.93
N LYS A 17 10.55 17.97 21.76
CA LYS A 17 9.26 18.61 21.46
C LYS A 17 8.47 17.83 20.40
N SER A 18 9.11 17.46 19.30
CA SER A 18 8.52 16.64 18.23
C SER A 18 9.17 15.27 18.17
N PHE A 19 8.41 14.28 17.68
CA PHE A 19 8.90 12.92 17.49
C PHE A 19 8.43 12.41 16.13
N GLU A 20 9.34 12.33 15.16
CA GLU A 20 9.09 11.98 13.76
C GLU A 20 8.54 10.56 13.60
N LEU A 21 8.72 9.70 14.62
CA LEU A 21 8.13 8.37 14.66
C LEU A 21 6.59 8.42 14.50
N LYS A 22 5.94 9.48 15.03
CA LYS A 22 4.49 9.66 14.90
C LYS A 22 4.07 10.00 13.47
N GLU A 23 4.95 10.67 12.73
CA GLU A 23 4.75 11.13 11.35
C GLU A 23 5.14 10.06 10.30
N CYS A 24 5.51 8.86 10.75
CA CYS A 24 5.91 7.79 9.84
C CYS A 24 4.71 7.20 9.08
N TYR A 25 4.85 7.17 7.75
CA TYR A 25 3.93 6.50 6.84
C TYR A 25 3.86 4.99 7.10
N LYS A 26 2.66 4.46 7.29
CA LYS A 26 2.42 3.01 7.40
C LYS A 26 1.99 2.44 6.05
N LYS A 27 2.85 1.63 5.42
CA LYS A 27 2.50 0.94 4.16
C LYS A 27 1.37 -0.07 4.37
N PHE A 28 0.24 0.09 3.69
CA PHE A 28 -0.84 -0.91 3.68
C PHE A 28 -0.68 -1.94 2.56
N TYR A 29 -0.11 -1.53 1.45
CA TYR A 29 0.00 -2.36 0.26
C TYR A 29 1.42 -2.87 0.07
N PHE A 30 1.54 -4.06 -0.51
CA PHE A 30 2.84 -4.72 -0.74
C PHE A 30 3.52 -4.21 -2.02
N SER A 31 3.66 -2.88 -2.14
CA SER A 31 4.24 -2.23 -3.31
C SER A 31 5.01 -0.96 -2.94
N CYS A 32 5.55 -0.31 -3.97
CA CYS A 32 6.16 1.00 -3.84
C CYS A 32 5.10 2.05 -3.46
N ARG A 33 5.44 2.93 -2.49
CA ARG A 33 4.55 4.00 -1.99
C ARG A 33 3.97 4.86 -3.11
N HIS A 34 4.70 5.07 -4.20
CA HIS A 34 4.22 5.83 -5.36
C HIS A 34 2.93 5.27 -6.00
N THR A 35 2.62 3.99 -5.76
CA THR A 35 1.40 3.36 -6.30
C THR A 35 0.19 3.43 -5.36
N HIS A 36 0.40 3.74 -4.07
CA HIS A 36 -0.60 3.50 -3.04
C HIS A 36 -1.86 4.37 -3.19
N ALA A 37 -1.73 5.62 -3.62
CA ALA A 37 -2.89 6.49 -3.86
C ALA A 37 -3.79 5.96 -5.00
N ALA A 38 -3.20 5.35 -6.03
CA ALA A 38 -3.96 4.74 -7.10
C ALA A 38 -4.63 3.43 -6.66
N ILE A 39 -3.95 2.64 -5.81
CA ILE A 39 -4.53 1.43 -5.20
C ILE A 39 -5.74 1.81 -4.33
N ASP A 40 -5.62 2.82 -3.46
CA ASP A 40 -6.75 3.31 -2.64
C ASP A 40 -7.95 3.70 -3.51
N ALA A 41 -7.68 4.46 -4.59
CA ALA A 41 -8.72 4.89 -5.51
C ALA A 41 -9.41 3.70 -6.20
N ALA A 42 -8.62 2.72 -6.65
CA ALA A 42 -9.11 1.50 -7.28
C ALA A 42 -9.96 0.64 -6.32
N LEU A 43 -9.48 0.41 -5.10
CA LEU A 43 -10.21 -0.36 -4.07
C LEU A 43 -11.50 0.34 -3.67
N TYR A 44 -11.48 1.66 -3.52
CA TYR A 44 -12.68 2.44 -3.25
C TYR A 44 -13.74 2.25 -4.34
N LEU A 45 -13.33 2.39 -5.61
CA LEU A 45 -14.23 2.23 -6.75
C LEU A 45 -14.76 0.80 -6.84
N LYS A 46 -13.90 -0.21 -6.67
CA LYS A 46 -14.29 -1.62 -6.65
C LYS A 46 -15.36 -1.92 -5.59
N LYS A 47 -15.14 -1.45 -4.36
CA LYS A 47 -16.03 -1.71 -3.22
C LYS A 47 -17.35 -0.94 -3.32
N LYS A 48 -17.30 0.34 -3.69
CA LYS A 48 -18.48 1.20 -3.66
C LYS A 48 -19.42 0.96 -4.84
N GLU A 49 -18.86 0.71 -6.02
CA GLU A 49 -19.60 0.68 -7.27
C GLU A 49 -19.79 -0.76 -7.81
N ASN A 50 -19.41 -1.78 -7.02
CA ASN A 50 -19.48 -3.21 -7.38
C ASN A 50 -18.93 -3.51 -8.79
N ILE A 51 -17.76 -2.94 -9.09
CA ILE A 51 -17.20 -3.00 -10.44
C ILE A 51 -16.87 -4.45 -10.83
N ILE A 52 -17.41 -4.85 -11.97
CA ILE A 52 -17.13 -6.12 -12.64
C ILE A 52 -15.98 -5.87 -13.64
N PRO A 53 -14.78 -6.44 -13.44
CA PRO A 53 -13.60 -6.22 -14.28
C PRO A 53 -13.86 -6.37 -15.79
N GLU A 54 -14.70 -7.33 -16.15
CA GLU A 54 -15.06 -7.67 -17.53
C GLU A 54 -15.83 -6.52 -18.22
N ASN A 55 -16.50 -5.66 -17.47
CA ASN A 55 -17.25 -4.51 -17.97
C ASN A 55 -16.39 -3.26 -18.18
N ILE A 56 -15.13 -3.29 -17.74
CA ILE A 56 -14.21 -2.16 -17.89
C ILE A 56 -13.71 -2.10 -19.34
N LYS A 57 -13.87 -0.92 -19.95
CA LYS A 57 -13.36 -0.58 -21.29
C LYS A 57 -11.96 0.05 -21.20
N GLU A 58 -11.76 1.00 -20.30
CA GLU A 58 -10.51 1.72 -20.12
C GLU A 58 -10.33 2.16 -18.67
N ILE A 59 -9.09 2.21 -18.19
CA ILE A 59 -8.73 2.76 -16.89
C ILE A 59 -7.70 3.85 -17.11
N LYS A 60 -7.95 5.07 -16.63
CA LYS A 60 -6.96 6.15 -16.62
C LYS A 60 -6.44 6.35 -15.20
N VAL A 61 -5.13 6.37 -15.05
CA VAL A 61 -4.46 6.65 -13.78
C VAL A 61 -3.62 7.90 -13.96
N THR A 62 -4.06 8.99 -13.36
CA THR A 62 -3.34 10.27 -13.38
C THR A 62 -2.53 10.39 -12.09
N THR A 63 -1.23 10.67 -12.19
CA THR A 63 -0.33 10.85 -11.05
C THR A 63 0.87 11.72 -11.43
N TYR A 64 1.83 11.89 -10.54
CA TYR A 64 2.95 12.81 -10.69
C TYR A 64 4.16 12.18 -11.40
N PRO A 65 5.02 12.99 -12.06
CA PRO A 65 6.13 12.48 -12.89
C PRO A 65 7.08 11.51 -12.16
N ALA A 66 7.41 11.78 -10.90
CA ALA A 66 8.33 10.94 -10.13
C ALA A 66 7.76 9.54 -9.85
N ALA A 67 6.44 9.40 -9.69
CA ALA A 67 5.79 8.09 -9.59
C ALA A 67 5.96 7.31 -10.89
N LEU A 68 5.60 7.91 -12.03
CA LEU A 68 5.69 7.25 -13.34
C LEU A 68 7.11 6.85 -13.68
N LYS A 69 8.11 7.68 -13.38
CA LYS A 69 9.53 7.35 -13.59
C LYS A 69 9.92 6.02 -12.93
N LEU A 70 9.37 5.72 -11.76
CA LEU A 70 9.68 4.49 -11.02
C LEU A 70 8.75 3.33 -11.38
N THR A 71 7.47 3.61 -11.64
CA THR A 71 6.43 2.58 -11.65
C THR A 71 5.74 2.36 -13.00
N GLN A 72 6.03 3.16 -14.02
CA GLN A 72 5.54 2.94 -15.37
C GLN A 72 6.35 1.83 -16.03
N LYS A 73 5.65 0.77 -16.42
CA LYS A 73 6.20 -0.39 -17.13
C LYS A 73 5.27 -0.72 -18.30
N GLU A 74 5.84 -1.04 -19.45
CA GLU A 74 5.07 -1.40 -20.66
C GLU A 74 4.59 -2.85 -20.64
N LYS A 75 5.26 -3.70 -19.86
CA LYS A 75 5.00 -5.14 -19.79
C LYS A 75 4.46 -5.54 -18.43
N MET A 76 3.69 -6.64 -18.42
CA MET A 76 3.38 -7.36 -17.19
C MET A 76 4.68 -7.76 -16.47
N PRO A 77 4.69 -7.77 -15.13
CA PRO A 77 5.84 -8.27 -14.37
C PRO A 77 6.09 -9.75 -14.70
N GLU A 78 7.36 -10.16 -14.70
CA GLU A 78 7.75 -11.55 -14.95
C GLU A 78 7.76 -12.39 -13.66
N ASP A 79 7.96 -11.73 -12.53
CA ASP A 79 8.07 -12.33 -11.21
C ASP A 79 7.42 -11.45 -10.12
N GLU A 80 7.43 -11.96 -8.89
CA GLU A 80 6.88 -11.26 -7.73
C GLU A 80 7.60 -9.93 -7.45
N ALA A 81 8.92 -9.86 -7.62
CA ALA A 81 9.66 -8.64 -7.34
C ALA A 81 9.25 -7.49 -8.28
N GLY A 82 9.03 -7.80 -9.56
CA GLY A 82 8.58 -6.86 -10.58
C GLY A 82 7.20 -6.26 -10.31
N THR A 83 6.32 -6.99 -9.60
CA THR A 83 4.97 -6.49 -9.26
C THR A 83 5.00 -5.23 -8.40
N ARG A 84 6.00 -5.11 -7.51
CA ARG A 84 6.08 -4.08 -6.47
C ARG A 84 6.34 -2.67 -7.03
N PHE A 85 6.80 -2.58 -8.27
CA PHE A 85 7.13 -1.32 -8.97
C PHE A 85 6.39 -1.21 -10.30
N ASN A 86 5.18 -1.75 -10.40
CA ASN A 86 4.36 -1.67 -11.61
C ASN A 86 2.97 -1.11 -11.27
N LEU A 87 2.73 0.16 -11.62
CA LEU A 87 1.50 0.88 -11.27
C LEU A 87 0.26 0.31 -11.99
N ALA A 88 0.39 -0.02 -13.27
CA ALA A 88 -0.71 -0.60 -14.04
C ALA A 88 -1.09 -1.98 -13.49
N PHE A 89 -0.11 -2.80 -13.12
CA PHE A 89 -0.35 -4.08 -12.46
C PHE A 89 -1.04 -3.89 -11.10
N ALA A 90 -0.53 -2.99 -10.25
CA ALA A 90 -1.08 -2.77 -8.91
C ALA A 90 -2.55 -2.31 -8.94
N VAL A 91 -2.92 -1.42 -9.87
CA VAL A 91 -4.33 -0.99 -10.06
C VAL A 91 -5.19 -2.14 -10.59
N SER A 92 -4.68 -2.91 -11.54
CA SER A 92 -5.40 -4.06 -12.11
C SER A 92 -5.66 -5.15 -11.07
N LEU A 93 -4.63 -5.50 -10.29
CA LEU A 93 -4.70 -6.43 -9.16
C LEU A 93 -5.77 -6.00 -8.15
N ALA A 94 -5.75 -4.73 -7.74
CA ALA A 94 -6.71 -4.17 -6.80
C ALA A 94 -8.17 -4.26 -7.31
N LEU A 95 -8.40 -4.02 -8.60
CA LEU A 95 -9.75 -4.09 -9.20
C LEU A 95 -10.25 -5.53 -9.37
N VAL A 96 -9.36 -6.47 -9.66
CA VAL A 96 -9.73 -7.90 -9.80
C VAL A 96 -9.94 -8.52 -8.43
N LYS A 97 -8.94 -8.44 -7.55
CA LYS A 97 -8.94 -9.15 -6.25
C LYS A 97 -9.70 -8.41 -5.16
N GLY A 98 -9.93 -7.10 -5.32
CA GLY A 98 -10.52 -6.27 -4.27
C GLY A 98 -9.62 -6.10 -3.05
N ASN A 99 -8.32 -6.41 -3.19
CA ASN A 99 -7.29 -6.28 -2.16
C ASN A 99 -5.91 -6.08 -2.82
N ALA A 100 -4.93 -5.63 -2.03
CA ALA A 100 -3.57 -5.35 -2.48
C ALA A 100 -2.53 -5.58 -1.34
N GLY A 101 -2.79 -6.57 -0.48
CA GLY A 101 -1.90 -6.99 0.60
C GLY A 101 -0.77 -7.89 0.10
N ILE A 102 0.00 -8.46 1.02
CA ILE A 102 1.17 -9.30 0.69
C ILE A 102 0.80 -10.53 -0.14
N ASN A 103 -0.38 -11.12 0.10
CA ASN A 103 -0.82 -12.34 -0.56
C ASN A 103 -1.21 -12.09 -2.03
N GLU A 104 -1.66 -10.89 -2.36
CA GLU A 104 -2.12 -10.55 -3.71
C GLU A 104 -0.95 -10.29 -4.66
N PHE A 105 0.18 -9.79 -4.18
CA PHE A 105 1.38 -9.59 -4.99
C PHE A 105 2.18 -10.90 -5.07
N SER A 106 1.64 -11.90 -5.76
CA SER A 106 2.19 -13.26 -5.87
C SER A 106 2.44 -13.67 -7.33
N ALA A 107 3.31 -14.66 -7.54
CA ALA A 107 3.58 -15.23 -8.87
C ALA A 107 2.33 -15.86 -9.54
N GLU A 108 1.34 -16.28 -8.75
CA GLU A 108 0.06 -16.77 -9.26
C GLU A 108 -0.74 -15.63 -9.90
N ASN A 109 -0.89 -14.50 -9.19
CA ASN A 109 -1.64 -13.36 -9.70
C ASN A 109 -0.95 -12.65 -10.88
N VAL A 110 0.36 -12.81 -11.04
CA VAL A 110 1.08 -12.40 -12.26
C VAL A 110 0.55 -13.14 -13.50
N LYS A 111 0.11 -14.39 -13.36
CA LYS A 111 -0.40 -15.24 -14.44
C LYS A 111 -1.92 -15.15 -14.60
N ASP A 112 -2.59 -14.34 -13.80
CA ASP A 112 -4.05 -14.18 -13.86
C ASP A 112 -4.47 -13.41 -15.11
N GLN A 113 -5.31 -14.04 -15.93
CA GLN A 113 -5.74 -13.47 -17.20
C GLN A 113 -6.59 -12.20 -17.01
N GLN A 114 -7.43 -12.13 -15.97
CA GLN A 114 -8.24 -10.92 -15.73
C GLN A 114 -7.37 -9.73 -15.37
N ILE A 115 -6.30 -9.96 -14.60
CA ILE A 115 -5.33 -8.91 -14.25
C ILE A 115 -4.59 -8.45 -15.50
N SER A 116 -4.13 -9.38 -16.34
CA SER A 116 -3.48 -9.08 -17.62
C SER A 116 -4.41 -8.30 -18.57
N ASP A 117 -5.67 -8.68 -18.64
CA ASP A 117 -6.68 -8.01 -19.48
C ASP A 117 -6.93 -6.57 -19.02
N LEU A 118 -7.01 -6.33 -17.72
CA LEU A 118 -7.12 -4.96 -17.18
C LEU A 118 -5.84 -4.17 -17.35
N PHE A 119 -4.68 -4.79 -17.17
CA PHE A 119 -3.37 -4.14 -17.33
C PHE A 119 -3.26 -3.46 -18.70
N ASN A 120 -3.66 -4.16 -19.76
CA ASN A 120 -3.64 -3.66 -21.13
C ASN A 120 -4.61 -2.49 -21.39
N LYS A 121 -5.60 -2.28 -20.51
CA LYS A 121 -6.57 -1.18 -20.56
C LYS A 121 -6.15 0.03 -19.72
N VAL A 122 -5.06 -0.07 -18.95
CA VAL A 122 -4.57 1.04 -18.13
C VAL A 122 -3.80 2.04 -18.99
N LYS A 123 -4.16 3.32 -18.87
CA LYS A 123 -3.44 4.47 -19.40
C LYS A 123 -2.89 5.30 -18.26
N LEU A 124 -1.58 5.50 -18.22
CA LEU A 124 -0.90 6.30 -17.21
C LEU A 124 -0.72 7.73 -17.73
N ILE A 125 -1.08 8.72 -16.91
CA ILE A 125 -1.08 10.14 -17.26
C ILE A 125 -0.25 10.88 -16.24
N SER A 126 0.70 11.69 -16.71
CA SER A 126 1.55 12.54 -15.87
C SER A 126 0.87 13.89 -15.65
N ASP A 127 0.75 14.30 -14.39
CA ASP A 127 0.22 15.60 -13.96
C ASP A 127 0.92 16.02 -12.66
N SER A 128 1.68 17.12 -12.74
CA SER A 128 2.45 17.64 -11.60
C SER A 128 1.59 18.16 -10.47
N SER A 129 0.29 18.42 -10.69
CA SER A 129 -0.63 18.86 -9.62
C SER A 129 -0.89 17.76 -8.57
N PHE A 130 -0.51 16.51 -8.84
CA PHE A 130 -0.58 15.39 -7.91
C PHE A 130 0.66 15.25 -7.00
N GLU A 131 1.59 16.20 -7.03
CA GLU A 131 2.72 16.28 -6.10
C GLU A 131 2.86 17.70 -5.54
N SER A 132 3.00 17.81 -4.22
CA SER A 132 3.32 19.08 -3.55
C SER A 132 4.16 18.79 -2.32
N LYS A 133 5.39 19.30 -2.30
CA LYS A 133 6.28 19.15 -1.15
C LYS A 133 5.75 19.93 0.06
N GLU A 134 5.20 21.12 -0.17
CA GLU A 134 4.67 21.99 0.89
C GLU A 134 3.46 21.40 1.60
N ASN A 135 2.60 20.69 0.85
CA ASN A 135 1.40 20.06 1.39
C ASN A 135 1.56 18.54 1.62
N ASN A 136 2.78 18.00 1.51
CA ASN A 136 3.08 16.56 1.58
C ASN A 136 2.25 15.67 0.62
N ILE A 137 1.79 16.23 -0.50
CA ILE A 137 0.95 15.51 -1.47
C ILE A 137 1.81 14.64 -2.37
N ARG A 138 1.40 13.38 -2.49
CA ARG A 138 1.88 12.38 -3.46
C ARG A 138 0.72 11.48 -3.83
N GLY A 139 -0.15 12.02 -4.70
CA GLY A 139 -1.48 11.51 -4.98
C GLY A 139 -1.65 10.81 -6.32
N ALA A 140 -2.87 10.37 -6.57
CA ALA A 140 -3.33 9.87 -7.86
C ALA A 140 -4.85 10.03 -8.01
N GLU A 141 -5.33 9.97 -9.25
CA GLU A 141 -6.74 9.82 -9.59
C GLU A 141 -6.91 8.62 -10.53
N VAL A 142 -7.87 7.76 -10.22
CA VAL A 142 -8.28 6.64 -11.07
C VAL A 142 -9.65 6.97 -11.66
N GLU A 143 -9.74 6.98 -12.99
CA GLU A 143 -10.99 7.03 -13.75
C GLU A 143 -11.21 5.68 -14.43
N ILE A 144 -12.36 5.06 -14.20
CA ILE A 144 -12.79 3.82 -14.85
C ILE A 144 -13.90 4.17 -15.83
N ILE A 145 -13.71 3.76 -17.08
CA ILE A 145 -14.68 3.92 -18.16
C ILE A 145 -15.22 2.53 -18.47
N SER A 146 -16.52 2.34 -18.26
CA SER A 146 -17.22 1.09 -18.53
C SER A 146 -17.60 0.97 -20.01
N LYS A 147 -17.93 -0.25 -20.46
CA LYS A 147 -18.34 -0.55 -21.85
C LYS A 147 -19.63 0.18 -22.26
N ASP A 148 -20.52 0.48 -21.32
CA ASP A 148 -21.71 1.32 -21.48
C ASP A 148 -21.39 2.83 -21.49
N ASN A 149 -20.11 3.20 -21.39
CA ASN A 149 -19.58 4.56 -21.26
C ASN A 149 -19.87 5.25 -19.92
N THR A 150 -20.33 4.53 -18.90
CA THR A 150 -20.36 5.04 -17.52
C THR A 150 -18.94 5.37 -17.06
N ARG A 151 -18.78 6.51 -16.38
CA ARG A 151 -17.50 7.01 -15.87
C ARG A 151 -17.52 7.13 -14.36
N LEU A 152 -16.60 6.45 -13.70
CA LEU A 152 -16.43 6.49 -12.26
C LEU A 152 -15.03 7.00 -11.96
N LYS A 153 -14.88 7.94 -11.04
CA LYS A 153 -13.58 8.51 -10.69
C LYS A 153 -13.37 8.63 -9.20
N LYS A 154 -12.14 8.42 -8.77
CA LYS A 154 -11.72 8.65 -7.39
C LYS A 154 -10.33 9.28 -7.35
N ARG A 155 -10.26 10.45 -6.71
CA ARG A 155 -9.02 11.15 -6.38
C ARG A 155 -8.58 10.84 -4.95
N VAL A 156 -7.28 10.59 -4.77
CA VAL A 156 -6.63 10.38 -3.48
C VAL A 156 -5.32 11.16 -3.47
N LEU A 157 -5.21 12.16 -2.57
CA LEU A 157 -3.99 12.98 -2.44
C LEU A 157 -3.04 12.45 -1.37
N LEU A 158 -3.61 11.89 -0.31
CA LEU A 158 -2.92 11.35 0.86
C LEU A 158 -3.45 9.93 1.11
N PRO A 159 -2.70 8.89 0.67
CA PRO A 159 -3.16 7.52 0.77
C PRO A 159 -3.27 7.03 2.20
N LYS A 160 -3.97 5.90 2.39
CA LYS A 160 -4.10 5.23 3.67
C LYS A 160 -2.72 4.93 4.27
N GLY A 161 -2.57 5.28 5.54
CA GLY A 161 -1.34 5.13 6.32
C GLY A 161 -0.49 6.39 6.41
N GLU A 162 -0.81 7.46 5.67
CA GLU A 162 -0.25 8.79 5.92
C GLU A 162 -0.70 9.32 7.29
N PRO A 163 0.07 10.20 7.94
CA PRO A 163 -0.36 10.84 9.18
C PRO A 163 -1.73 11.52 9.05
N GLU A 164 -2.01 12.12 7.89
CA GLU A 164 -3.27 12.81 7.58
C GLU A 164 -4.41 11.84 7.22
N ASN A 165 -4.09 10.59 6.90
CA ASN A 165 -5.06 9.52 6.63
C ASN A 165 -4.65 8.25 7.38
N PRO A 166 -4.68 8.30 8.73
CA PRO A 166 -4.08 7.28 9.55
C PRO A 166 -4.85 5.96 9.45
N ALA A 167 -4.13 4.90 9.75
CA ALA A 167 -4.75 3.61 9.95
C ALA A 167 -5.58 3.59 11.24
N THR A 168 -6.75 2.96 11.17
CA THR A 168 -7.46 2.55 12.36
C THR A 168 -6.75 1.37 13.03
N LYS A 169 -7.03 1.15 14.32
CA LYS A 169 -6.52 -0.02 15.05
C LYS A 169 -6.94 -1.33 14.39
N GLN A 170 -8.18 -1.40 13.88
CA GLN A 170 -8.68 -2.58 13.17
C GLN A 170 -7.92 -2.83 11.85
N GLU A 171 -7.68 -1.80 11.06
CA GLU A 171 -6.90 -1.93 9.82
C GLU A 171 -5.46 -2.42 10.08
N LEU A 172 -4.83 -1.95 11.17
CA LEU A 172 -3.50 -2.44 11.58
C LEU A 172 -3.54 -3.90 12.05
N TYR A 173 -4.59 -4.29 12.78
CA TYR A 173 -4.82 -5.66 13.21
C TYR A 173 -5.02 -6.60 12.01
N ASP A 174 -5.88 -6.23 11.07
CA ASP A 174 -6.15 -7.00 9.85
C ASP A 174 -4.87 -7.19 9.03
N LYS A 175 -4.06 -6.12 8.91
CA LYS A 175 -2.76 -6.18 8.27
C LYS A 175 -1.79 -7.10 9.01
N TYR A 176 -1.69 -6.99 10.35
CA TYR A 176 -0.85 -7.87 11.17
C TYR A 176 -1.19 -9.33 10.94
N TYR A 177 -2.48 -9.66 10.95
CA TYR A 177 -2.99 -11.00 10.66
C TYR A 177 -2.63 -11.47 9.26
N SER A 178 -2.83 -10.61 8.26
CA SER A 178 -2.49 -10.92 6.86
C SER A 178 -1.01 -11.15 6.65
N CYS A 179 -0.13 -10.39 7.32
CA CYS A 179 1.32 -10.53 7.18
C CYS A 179 1.85 -11.85 7.75
N ILE A 180 1.23 -12.39 8.79
CA ILE A 180 1.63 -13.66 9.40
C ILE A 180 1.14 -14.85 8.56
N GLY A 181 0.00 -14.71 7.88
CA GLY A 181 -0.57 -15.80 7.09
C GLY A 181 -0.78 -17.04 7.97
N ASN A 182 -0.34 -18.22 7.53
CA ASN A 182 -0.50 -19.46 8.29
C ASN A 182 0.72 -19.81 9.17
N PHE A 183 1.67 -18.88 9.32
CA PHE A 183 2.90 -19.12 10.09
C PHE A 183 2.65 -19.34 11.59
N TRP A 184 1.55 -18.86 12.14
CA TRP A 184 1.15 -19.09 13.54
C TRP A 184 -0.30 -19.54 13.63
N THR A 185 -0.62 -20.28 14.68
CA THR A 185 -2.02 -20.56 15.05
C THR A 185 -2.76 -19.25 15.38
N ILE A 186 -4.09 -19.28 15.29
CA ILE A 186 -4.93 -18.10 15.60
C ILE A 186 -4.65 -17.62 17.04
N ASP A 187 -4.61 -18.54 18.00
CA ASP A 187 -4.36 -18.20 19.41
C ASP A 187 -3.00 -17.53 19.59
N LYS A 188 -1.98 -17.98 18.87
CA LYS A 188 -0.63 -17.41 18.96
C LYS A 188 -0.57 -16.00 18.38
N LYS A 189 -1.26 -15.74 17.27
CA LYS A 189 -1.40 -14.38 16.71
C LYS A 189 -2.09 -13.45 17.70
N GLU A 190 -3.15 -13.91 18.35
CA GLU A 190 -3.85 -13.13 19.38
C GLU A 190 -2.96 -12.82 20.58
N GLU A 191 -2.23 -13.82 21.08
CA GLU A 191 -1.33 -13.67 22.22
C GLU A 191 -0.23 -12.63 21.92
N VAL A 192 0.40 -12.72 20.74
CA VAL A 192 1.44 -11.77 20.31
C VAL A 192 0.85 -10.37 20.09
N TRP A 193 -0.30 -10.26 19.44
CA TRP A 193 -0.96 -8.97 19.24
C TRP A 193 -1.26 -8.27 20.57
N LYS A 194 -1.82 -8.98 21.54
CA LYS A 194 -2.12 -8.45 22.88
C LYS A 194 -0.85 -7.99 23.60
N CYS A 195 0.22 -8.79 23.55
CA CYS A 195 1.51 -8.43 24.16
C CYS A 195 2.10 -7.16 23.53
N ILE A 196 2.04 -7.01 22.20
CA ILE A 196 2.50 -5.80 21.50
C ILE A 196 1.67 -4.56 21.87
N GLN A 197 0.36 -4.72 22.09
CA GLN A 197 -0.53 -3.62 22.46
C GLN A 197 -0.38 -3.17 23.91
N ASP A 198 0.31 -3.95 24.75
CA ASP A 198 0.54 -3.66 26.17
C ASP A 198 2.04 -3.47 26.48
N LEU A 199 2.81 -3.08 25.45
CA LEU A 199 4.27 -3.07 25.50
C LEU A 199 4.82 -2.05 26.52
N GLU A 200 4.11 -0.96 26.76
CA GLU A 200 4.47 0.04 27.76
C GLU A 200 4.42 -0.48 29.21
N ASN A 201 3.67 -1.57 29.45
CA ASN A 201 3.46 -2.14 30.78
C ASN A 201 4.25 -3.43 31.01
N ILE A 202 5.04 -3.90 30.03
CA ILE A 202 5.90 -5.06 30.24
C ILE A 202 7.23 -4.66 30.87
N ASP A 203 7.61 -5.36 31.95
CA ASP A 203 8.88 -5.09 32.65
C ASP A 203 10.11 -5.51 31.83
N ASN A 204 9.96 -6.47 30.92
CA ASN A 204 11.08 -7.06 30.19
C ASN A 204 10.69 -7.52 28.78
N ILE A 205 11.37 -6.97 27.76
CA ILE A 205 11.15 -7.31 26.35
C ILE A 205 11.36 -8.81 26.05
N LYS A 206 12.09 -9.53 26.90
CA LYS A 206 12.26 -10.99 26.80
C LYS A 206 10.92 -11.72 26.73
N ILE A 207 9.87 -11.21 27.37
CA ILE A 207 8.52 -11.79 27.33
C ILE A 207 8.03 -11.86 25.87
N LEU A 208 8.08 -10.73 25.15
CA LEU A 208 7.71 -10.68 23.73
C LEU A 208 8.67 -11.52 22.88
N MET A 209 9.98 -11.45 23.14
CA MET A 209 10.98 -12.20 22.36
C MET A 209 10.80 -13.71 22.47
N ASP A 210 10.58 -14.23 23.67
CA ASP A 210 10.27 -15.66 23.89
C ASP A 210 8.97 -16.03 23.19
N LEU A 211 7.98 -15.13 23.21
CA LEU A 211 6.69 -15.36 22.60
C LEU A 211 6.80 -15.51 21.07
N ILE A 212 7.57 -14.66 20.39
CA ILE A 212 7.71 -14.71 18.92
C ILE A 212 8.74 -15.74 18.43
N THR A 213 9.64 -16.22 19.30
CA THR A 213 10.69 -17.20 18.92
C THR A 213 10.31 -18.64 19.21
N LYS A 214 9.43 -18.90 20.19
CA LYS A 214 8.87 -20.23 20.44
C LYS A 214 7.85 -20.60 19.36
N CYS A 215 8.33 -20.92 18.17
CA CYS A 215 7.58 -21.69 17.21
C CYS A 215 7.72 -23.16 17.59
N ASN A 216 6.64 -23.77 18.06
CA ASN A 216 6.54 -25.23 17.94
C ASN A 216 6.60 -25.50 16.44
N ASN A 217 7.59 -26.30 16.02
CA ASN A 217 7.73 -26.74 14.64
C ASN A 217 6.37 -27.19 14.12
N PHE A 218 5.94 -26.62 12.99
CA PHE A 218 4.79 -27.18 12.27
C PHE A 218 5.22 -28.54 11.74
N GLU A 219 4.47 -29.59 12.11
CA GLU A 219 4.41 -30.83 11.32
C GLU A 219 3.74 -30.55 9.96
#